data_AF-W6XJJ1-F1
#
_entry.id   AF-W6XJJ1-F1
#
_cell.length_a   1.000
_cell.length_b   1.000
_cell.length_c   1.000
_cell.angle_alpha   90.00
_cell.angle_beta   90.00
_cell.angle_gamma   90.00
#
_symmetry.space_group_name_H-M   'P 1'
#
loop_
_entity.id
_entity.type
_entity.pdbx_description
1 polymer ?
#
loop_
_entity_poly.entity_id
_entity_poly.type
_entity_poly.pdbx_seq_one_letter_code
_entity_poly.pdbx_strand_id
1 'polypeptide(L)' 'AGSDTTSGVINNFLLLMTQFPGAMRKAQEKINAVVGVERSHRWHDWQNLTEVNKLPKETLRMRPVAP' A
#
# COMPACT_ATOMS: atom_id res chain seq x y z
N ALA A 1 -13.32 12.32 -11.07
CA ALA A 1 -12.10 12.88 -10.44
C ALA A 1 -11.54 11.95 -9.36
N GLY A 2 -12.19 11.73 -8.22
CA GLY A 2 -11.64 10.86 -7.16
C GLY A 2 -11.58 9.37 -7.51
N SER A 3 -12.57 8.88 -8.27
CA SER A 3 -12.62 7.47 -8.70
C SER A 3 -11.52 7.13 -9.72
N ASP A 4 -11.39 7.97 -10.75
CA ASP A 4 -10.47 7.74 -11.89
C ASP A 4 -9.00 7.81 -11.49
N THR A 5 -8.66 8.72 -10.57
CA THR A 5 -7.28 8.83 -10.08
C THR A 5 -6.93 7.68 -9.15
N THR A 6 -7.84 7.31 -8.25
CA THR A 6 -7.61 6.22 -7.28
C THR A 6 -7.47 4.87 -7.98
N SER A 7 -8.32 4.57 -8.96
CA SER A 7 -8.23 3.34 -9.74
C SER A 7 -6.90 3.25 -10.52
N GLY A 8 -6.43 4.37 -11.07
CA GLY A 8 -5.09 4.46 -11.68
C GLY A 8 -3.96 4.13 -10.71
N VAL A 9 -4.00 4.69 -9.49
CA VAL A 9 -2.99 4.38 -8.44
C VAL A 9 -3.03 2.91 -8.06
N ILE A 10 -4.22 2.33 -7.86
CA ILE A 10 -4.39 0.93 -7.47
C ILE A 10 -3.81 0.00 -8.53
N ASN A 11 -4.06 0.26 -9.81
CA ASN A 11 -3.51 -0.54 -10.89
C ASN A 11 -1.97 -0.47 -10.95
N ASN A 12 -1.41 0.74 -10.82
CA ASN A 12 0.04 0.92 -10.75
C ASN A 12 0.66 0.25 -9.52
N PHE A 13 -0.03 0.31 -8.37
CA PHE A 13 0.40 -0.34 -7.14
C PHE A 13 0.46 -1.86 -7.31
N LEU A 14 -0.60 -2.47 -7.86
CA LEU A 14 -0.63 -3.92 -8.14
C LEU A 14 0.52 -4.35 -9.03
N LEU A 15 0.79 -3.61 -10.13
CA LEU A 15 1.93 -3.87 -11.01
C LEU A 15 3.27 -3.82 -10.27
N LEU A 16 3.48 -2.81 -9.41
CA LEU A 16 4.73 -2.70 -8.66
C LEU A 16 4.86 -3.80 -7.60
N MET A 17 3.77 -4.23 -6.98
CA MET A 17 3.82 -5.31 -5.98
C MET A 17 4.12 -6.68 -6.61
N THR A 18 3.74 -6.90 -7.88
CA THR A 18 4.16 -8.11 -8.62
C THR A 18 5.62 -8.04 -9.06
N GLN A 19 6.12 -6.86 -9.41
CA GLN A 19 7.52 -6.67 -9.80
C GLN A 19 8.49 -6.69 -8.59
N PHE A 20 8.04 -6.24 -7.42
CA PHE A 20 8.83 -6.17 -6.19
C PHE A 20 8.22 -7.01 -5.06
N PRO A 21 8.16 -8.35 -5.20
CA PRO A 21 7.48 -9.23 -4.25
C PRO A 21 8.09 -9.18 -2.84
N GLY A 22 9.37 -8.83 -2.72
CA GLY A 22 10.03 -8.63 -1.42
C GLY A 22 9.46 -7.44 -0.64
N ALA A 23 9.11 -6.34 -1.31
CA ALA A 23 8.47 -5.19 -0.67
C ALA A 23 7.05 -5.53 -0.22
N MET A 24 6.29 -6.23 -1.07
CA MET A 24 4.93 -6.69 -0.74
C MET A 24 4.93 -7.66 0.45
N ARG A 25 5.87 -8.62 0.49
CA ARG A 25 5.98 -9.59 1.60
C ARG A 25 6.27 -8.90 2.94
N LYS A 26 7.23 -7.97 2.95
CA LYS A 26 7.57 -7.18 4.15
C LYS A 26 6.37 -6.35 4.64
N ALA A 27 5.61 -5.76 3.72
CA ALA A 27 4.41 -5.02 4.08
C ALA A 27 3.34 -5.94 4.67
N GLN A 28 3.12 -7.12 4.09
CA GLN A 28 2.17 -8.09 4.62
C GLN A 28 2.58 -8.60 6.01
N GLU A 29 3.86 -8.91 6.23
CA GLU A 29 4.39 -9.29 7.54
C GLU A 29 4.15 -8.20 8.58
N LYS A 30 4.39 -6.93 8.22
CA LYS A 30 4.14 -5.80 9.10
C LYS A 30 2.66 -5.63 9.44
N ILE A 31 1.78 -5.77 8.45
CA ILE A 31 0.32 -5.74 8.67
C ILE A 31 -0.09 -6.86 9.63
N ASN A 32 0.35 -8.09 9.37
CA ASN A 32 0.02 -9.24 10.20
C ASN A 32 0.52 -9.06 11.65
N ALA A 33 1.72 -8.48 11.84
CA ALA A 33 2.28 -8.23 13.17
C ALA A 33 1.53 -7.15 13.97
N VAL A 34 0.97 -6.13 13.30
CA VAL A 34 0.29 -5.00 13.96
C VAL A 34 -1.21 -5.28 14.14
N VAL A 35 -1.86 -5.82 13.11
CA VAL A 35 -3.32 -5.98 13.07
C VAL A 35 -3.75 -7.37 13.57
N GLY A 36 -2.91 -8.38 13.35
CA GLY A 36 -3.27 -9.80 13.48
C GLY A 36 -4.06 -10.30 12.27
N VAL A 37 -4.48 -11.57 12.32
CA VAL A 37 -5.27 -12.22 11.25
C VAL A 37 -6.75 -12.36 11.58
N GLU A 38 -7.14 -12.07 12.83
CA GLU A 38 -8.50 -12.28 13.36
C GLU A 38 -9.45 -11.11 13.10
N ARG A 39 -8.95 -9.98 12.60
CA ARG A 39 -9.73 -8.75 12.45
C ARG A 39 -9.27 -7.87 11.29
N SER A 40 -10.17 -7.01 10.84
CA SER A 40 -9.83 -5.87 9.98
C SER A 40 -9.05 -4.79 10.75
N HIS A 41 -8.29 -4.00 9.99
CA HIS A 41 -7.56 -2.84 10.51
C HIS A 41 -8.52 -1.77 11.06
N ARG A 42 -8.03 -0.99 12.04
CA ARG A 42 -8.71 0.15 12.65
C ARG A 42 -7.83 1.39 12.52
N TRP A 43 -8.43 2.57 12.68
CA TRP A 43 -7.71 3.86 12.57
C TRP A 43 -6.50 3.98 13.51
N HIS A 44 -6.58 3.41 14.71
CA HIS A 44 -5.47 3.43 15.67
C HIS A 44 -4.25 2.60 15.22
N ASP A 45 -4.44 1.61 14.34
CA ASP A 45 -3.33 0.80 13.81
C ASP A 45 -2.43 1.62 12.86
N TRP A 46 -2.97 2.70 12.28
CA TRP A 46 -2.30 3.51 11.26
C TRP A 46 -0.94 4.06 11.70
N GLN A 47 -0.83 4.45 12.98
CA GLN A 47 0.42 4.98 13.55
C GLN A 47 1.55 3.94 13.54
N ASN A 48 1.21 2.65 13.58
CA ASN A 48 2.16 1.54 13.61
C ASN A 48 2.47 0.97 12.20
N LEU A 49 1.79 1.45 11.16
CA LEU A 49 1.90 0.98 9.78
C LEU A 49 2.66 1.96 8.87
N THR A 50 3.54 2.80 9.44
CA THR A 50 4.28 3.84 8.70
C THR A 50 5.02 3.30 7.48
N GLU A 51 5.65 2.13 7.57
CA GLU A 51 6.34 1.50 6.44
C GLU A 51 5.40 1.09 5.30
N VAL A 52 4.22 0.55 5.65
CA VAL A 52 3.20 0.18 4.66
C VAL A 52 2.67 1.42 3.94
N ASN A 53 2.51 2.51 4.69
CA ASN A 53 2.07 3.81 4.15
C ASN A 53 3.08 4.46 3.20
N LYS A 54 4.32 3.98 3.13
CA LYS A 54 5.31 4.44 2.14
C LYS A 54 5.07 3.85 0.76
N LEU A 55 4.50 2.64 0.65
CA LEU A 55 4.34 1.98 -0.64
C LEU A 55 3.43 2.75 -1.61
N PRO A 56 2.24 3.24 -1.23
CA PRO A 56 1.43 4.06 -2.13
C PRO A 56 2.12 5.35 -2.57
N LYS A 57 2.92 5.95 -1.67
CA LYS A 57 3.71 7.16 -2.00
C LYS A 57 4.80 6.85 -3.02
N GLU A 58 5.46 5.71 -2.87
CA GLU A 58 6.48 5.26 -3.82
C GLU A 58 5.86 4.89 -5.17
N THR A 59 4.68 4.28 -5.18
CA THR A 59 3.91 4.06 -6.41
C THR A 59 3.64 5.38 -7.13
N LEU A 60 3.18 6.40 -6.43
CA LEU A 60 2.93 7.73 -7.00
C LEU A 60 4.22 8.40 -7.49
N ARG A 61 5.36 8.19 -6.80
CA ARG A 61 6.67 8.69 -7.25
C ARG A 61 7.13 8.04 -8.56
N MET A 62 6.94 6.73 -8.69
CA MET A 62 7.39 5.97 -9.85
C MET A 62 6.44 6.07 -11.04
N ARG A 63 5.14 6.12 -10.78
CA ARG A 63 4.06 6.10 -11.77
C ARG A 63 2.92 7.04 -11.33
N PRO A 64 3.12 8.36 -11.46
CA PRO A 64 2.08 9.33 -11.12
C PRO A 64 0.88 9.18 -12.07
N VAL A 65 -0.32 9.47 -11.57
CA VAL A 65 -1.58 9.31 -12.34
C VAL A 65 -1.91 10.54 -13.20
N ALA A 66 -1.29 11.67 -12.88
CA ALA A 66 -1.29 12.88 -13.68
C ALA A 66 0.16 13.40 -13.78
N PRO A 67 0.53 14.13 -14.85
CA PRO A 67 1.85 14.72 -15.02
C PRO A 67 2.30 15.59 -13.84
#